data_AF-A0A7S0S0C2-F1
#
_entry.id   AF-A0A7S0S0C2-F1
#
_cell.length_a   1.000
_cell.length_b   1.000
_cell.length_c   1.000
_cell.angle_alpha   90.00
_cell.angle_beta   90.00
_cell.angle_gamma   90.00
#
_symmetry.space_group_name_H-M   'P 1'
#
loop_
_entity.id
_entity.type
_entity.pdbx_description
1 polymer ?
#
loop_
_entity_poly.entity_id
_entity_poly.type
_entity_poly.pdbx_seq_one_letter_code
_entity_poly.pdbx_strand_id
1 'polypeptide(L)'
;GAGAASSLSVAQRYAVRAAKPTRRVHQRLQGAHRRSVFRPSVEPWQVYPHVRREECSWRPFACTSKMTEDTHATWTSTTSEHLFEYLADAHCHPQDDMSNVAHFEKLCAREVAVMAERKSDWQAVERIHELYSLKAIPCFGVHPWFAHLHALDETIDFSALLESKNIDDVQVAAAALIDRGDTPAPASDWVPDLRRLLQQHPYACVGEFGLDKAAILLDVGVRGVQPKYDHQMALVKHHLDLATEFDRPVSVHCVRCYGHMAQLFREMKPEECPPKIMLHSFGGSPEIIKGFTKTPKIGDRFYFSFSSAINTKNLDKLAQRIQAVPDDRLLLESDQVSALAIDAGLLHICQVTAEAKGWTLQETAEKTYANFQQFYEKSLSAMGKHR
;
A
#
# COMPACT_ATOMS: atom_id res chain seq x y z
N GLY A 1 -53.27 3.97 -54.43
CA GLY A 1 -52.70 2.67 -54.78
C GLY A 1 -51.53 2.39 -53.85
N ALA A 2 -51.62 1.26 -53.16
CA ALA A 2 -50.63 0.49 -52.39
C ALA A 2 -49.31 1.11 -51.91
N GLY A 3 -48.99 0.87 -50.62
CA GLY A 3 -47.64 1.00 -50.06
C GLY A 3 -47.56 1.00 -48.53
N ALA A 4 -48.08 -0.04 -47.89
CA ALA A 4 -48.00 -0.38 -46.45
C ALA A 4 -46.55 -0.67 -45.98
N ALA A 5 -46.15 -0.65 -44.70
CA ALA A 5 -46.76 -0.25 -43.44
C ALA A 5 -45.68 -0.11 -42.32
N SER A 6 -45.97 0.84 -41.42
CA SER A 6 -45.75 0.97 -39.97
C SER A 6 -44.59 0.28 -39.22
N SER A 7 -43.97 1.18 -38.47
CA SER A 7 -43.18 1.13 -37.23
C SER A 7 -43.73 0.36 -36.01
N LEU A 8 -42.74 -0.04 -35.17
CA LEU A 8 -42.64 0.01 -33.69
C LEU A 8 -43.34 -1.00 -32.75
N SER A 9 -42.46 -1.59 -31.93
CA SER A 9 -42.51 -1.98 -30.51
C SER A 9 -43.73 -2.68 -29.91
N VAL A 10 -43.49 -3.75 -29.14
CA VAL A 10 -43.76 -3.86 -27.70
C VAL A 10 -43.40 -5.28 -27.23
N ALA A 11 -42.95 -5.32 -25.98
CA ALA A 11 -42.74 -6.45 -25.08
C ALA A 11 -43.61 -7.72 -25.28
N GLN A 12 -43.07 -8.82 -24.73
CA GLN A 12 -43.72 -10.09 -24.38
C GLN A 12 -43.91 -11.12 -25.51
N ARG A 13 -43.08 -12.19 -25.46
CA ARG A 13 -43.52 -13.55 -25.82
C ARG A 13 -43.28 -14.52 -24.67
N TYR A 14 -44.34 -14.67 -23.89
CA TYR A 14 -44.91 -15.89 -23.29
C TYR A 14 -44.04 -17.02 -22.72
N ALA A 15 -44.28 -17.24 -21.42
CA ALA A 15 -44.08 -18.44 -20.64
C ALA A 15 -45.07 -19.57 -21.00
N VAL A 16 -44.76 -20.82 -20.57
CA VAL A 16 -45.54 -21.61 -19.57
C VAL A 16 -45.16 -23.10 -19.67
N ARG A 17 -44.72 -23.67 -18.54
CA ARG A 17 -45.30 -24.92 -18.03
C ARG A 17 -45.27 -24.92 -16.51
N ALA A 18 -46.45 -25.00 -15.91
CA ALA A 18 -46.73 -24.94 -14.49
C ALA A 18 -47.28 -26.29 -13.99
N ALA A 19 -47.04 -26.60 -12.71
CA ALA A 19 -47.98 -27.16 -11.71
C ALA A 19 -47.20 -27.87 -10.57
N LYS A 20 -47.55 -27.84 -9.28
CA LYS A 20 -48.53 -27.12 -8.44
C LYS A 20 -48.18 -27.40 -6.94
N PRO A 21 -48.80 -26.72 -5.95
CA PRO A 21 -48.26 -26.47 -4.60
C PRO A 21 -49.02 -27.17 -3.45
N THR A 22 -48.51 -27.04 -2.21
CA THR A 22 -49.29 -27.18 -0.96
C THR A 22 -48.97 -26.08 0.07
N ARG A 23 -50.03 -25.66 0.78
CA ARG A 23 -50.19 -24.51 1.68
C ARG A 23 -49.91 -24.83 3.17
N ARG A 24 -49.56 -23.79 3.95
CA ARG A 24 -50.04 -23.36 5.31
C ARG A 24 -48.98 -22.37 5.86
N VAL A 25 -49.15 -21.08 6.19
CA VAL A 25 -50.16 -20.18 6.78
C VAL A 25 -50.41 -20.36 8.28
N HIS A 26 -49.77 -19.48 9.11
CA HIS A 26 -50.34 -18.53 10.11
C HIS A 26 -49.34 -18.17 11.24
N GLN A 27 -48.92 -16.89 11.35
CA GLN A 27 -49.41 -15.81 12.23
C GLN A 27 -48.94 -15.86 13.70
N ARG A 28 -48.23 -14.82 14.17
CA ARG A 28 -48.62 -13.97 15.32
C ARG A 28 -47.71 -12.74 15.47
N LEU A 29 -48.37 -11.59 15.64
CA LEU A 29 -47.86 -10.26 16.02
C LEU A 29 -48.09 -10.02 17.52
N GLN A 30 -47.52 -8.90 18.01
CA GLN A 30 -47.65 -8.23 19.32
C GLN A 30 -46.62 -8.70 20.36
N GLY A 31 -45.84 -7.86 21.05
CA GLY A 31 -45.78 -6.41 21.21
C GLY A 31 -45.38 -6.13 22.67
N ALA A 32 -44.28 -5.41 22.92
CA ALA A 32 -44.02 -4.81 24.24
C ALA A 32 -42.95 -3.72 24.17
N HIS A 33 -43.36 -2.49 24.51
CA HIS A 33 -42.50 -1.38 24.88
C HIS A 33 -41.64 -1.70 26.10
N ARG A 34 -40.36 -1.30 26.07
CA ARG A 34 -39.64 -0.74 27.23
C ARG A 34 -38.41 0.04 26.77
N ARG A 35 -38.31 1.28 27.24
CA ARG A 35 -37.11 2.13 27.14
C ARG A 35 -36.03 1.59 28.09
N SER A 36 -34.80 1.42 27.62
CA SER A 36 -33.60 1.52 28.47
C SER A 36 -32.34 1.80 27.64
N VAL A 37 -31.76 2.98 27.87
CA VAL A 37 -30.33 3.33 27.95
C VAL A 37 -29.39 2.59 26.97
N PHE A 38 -28.94 3.33 25.94
CA PHE A 38 -27.90 2.93 24.99
C PHE A 38 -26.52 2.94 25.68
N ARG A 39 -25.92 1.76 25.88
CA ARG A 39 -24.47 1.57 26.04
C ARG A 39 -23.98 0.84 24.79
N PRO A 40 -22.98 1.33 24.05
CA PRO A 40 -22.45 0.57 22.93
C PRO A 40 -21.60 -0.59 23.47
N SER A 41 -22.11 -1.81 23.32
CA SER A 41 -21.32 -3.04 23.43
C SER A 41 -20.49 -3.19 22.17
N VAL A 42 -19.17 -3.18 22.32
CA VAL A 42 -18.20 -3.49 21.28
C VAL A 42 -18.23 -5.01 21.10
N GLU A 43 -18.83 -5.51 20.02
CA GLU A 43 -18.68 -6.91 19.61
C GLU A 43 -17.34 -7.09 18.86
N PRO A 44 -16.60 -8.19 19.10
CA PRO A 44 -15.34 -8.47 18.42
C PRO A 44 -15.60 -8.89 16.96
N TRP A 45 -14.88 -8.24 16.04
CA TRP A 45 -14.88 -8.49 14.61
C TRP A 45 -14.68 -9.98 14.30
N GLN A 46 -15.61 -10.55 13.55
CA GLN A 46 -15.51 -11.90 13.01
C GLN A 46 -14.42 -11.95 11.93
N VAL A 47 -13.44 -12.80 12.19
CA VAL A 47 -12.34 -13.17 11.31
C VAL A 47 -12.88 -13.87 10.05
N TYR A 48 -12.51 -13.38 8.87
CA TYR A 48 -12.80 -14.04 7.59
C TYR A 48 -12.06 -15.40 7.52
N PRO A 49 -12.76 -16.52 7.19
CA PRO A 49 -12.13 -17.82 7.15
C PRO A 49 -11.50 -18.14 5.79
N HIS A 50 -10.24 -18.56 5.84
CA HIS A 50 -9.56 -19.50 4.94
C HIS A 50 -9.42 -19.18 3.44
N VAL A 51 -8.28 -18.57 3.07
CA VAL A 51 -7.64 -18.81 1.77
C VAL A 51 -6.80 -20.09 1.86
N ARG A 52 -7.07 -21.06 0.98
CA ARG A 52 -6.28 -22.30 0.86
C ARG A 52 -4.92 -21.99 0.25
N ARG A 53 -3.87 -22.56 0.85
CA ARG A 53 -2.47 -22.11 0.80
C ARG A 53 -1.62 -22.70 -0.33
N GLU A 54 -2.21 -23.18 -1.41
CA GLU A 54 -1.48 -23.90 -2.46
C GLU A 54 -1.91 -23.35 -3.82
N GLU A 55 -0.94 -22.90 -4.63
CA GLU A 55 -1.06 -22.28 -5.98
C GLU A 55 -1.00 -20.74 -6.10
N CYS A 56 -0.43 -20.03 -5.12
CA CYS A 56 -0.01 -18.64 -5.30
C CYS A 56 1.49 -18.56 -5.66
N SER A 57 1.84 -17.83 -6.72
CA SER A 57 3.24 -17.47 -7.05
C SER A 57 3.79 -16.33 -6.18
N TRP A 58 2.94 -15.78 -5.31
CA TRP A 58 3.32 -15.16 -4.05
C TRP A 58 3.54 -16.27 -3.02
N ARG A 59 4.80 -16.65 -2.82
CA ARG A 59 5.18 -17.44 -1.64
C ARG A 59 5.52 -16.42 -0.54
N PRO A 60 4.71 -16.26 0.51
CA PRO A 60 5.27 -15.74 1.74
C PRO A 60 6.40 -16.70 2.09
N PHE A 61 7.63 -16.18 2.25
CA PHE A 61 8.64 -16.98 2.91
C PHE A 61 8.00 -17.42 4.22
N ALA A 62 7.82 -18.73 4.39
CA ALA A 62 7.47 -19.26 5.68
C ALA A 62 8.66 -18.90 6.57
N CYS A 63 8.54 -17.79 7.30
CA CYS A 63 9.38 -17.54 8.45
C CYS A 63 8.98 -18.65 9.43
N THR A 64 9.66 -19.78 9.32
CA THR A 64 9.47 -20.88 10.25
C THR A 64 9.78 -20.30 11.62
N SER A 65 8.89 -20.46 12.59
CA SER A 65 9.05 -19.96 13.97
C SER A 65 10.36 -20.40 14.64
N LYS A 66 11.06 -21.39 14.08
CA LYS A 66 12.40 -21.80 14.49
C LYS A 66 13.54 -20.87 14.04
N MET A 67 13.35 -20.05 13.01
CA MET A 67 14.36 -19.07 12.61
C MET A 67 14.34 -17.86 13.53
N THR A 68 13.18 -17.36 13.96
CA THR A 68 13.05 -16.06 14.64
C THR A 68 13.65 -15.98 16.05
N GLU A 69 13.51 -17.02 16.88
CA GLU A 69 14.03 -16.97 18.27
C GLU A 69 15.54 -17.27 18.32
N ASP A 70 15.99 -18.29 17.59
CA ASP A 70 17.41 -18.64 17.55
C ASP A 70 18.25 -17.58 16.81
N THR A 71 17.70 -16.87 15.81
CA THR A 71 18.39 -15.72 15.19
C THR A 71 18.34 -14.47 16.06
N HIS A 72 17.30 -14.19 16.84
CA HIS A 72 17.40 -13.02 17.73
C HIS A 72 18.52 -13.18 18.77
N ALA A 73 18.67 -14.39 19.33
CA ALA A 73 19.64 -14.68 20.39
C ALA A 73 21.10 -14.85 19.91
N THR A 74 21.32 -15.36 18.70
CA THR A 74 22.69 -15.48 18.15
C THR A 74 23.24 -14.17 17.59
N TRP A 75 22.38 -13.24 17.17
CA TRP A 75 22.78 -12.05 16.42
C TRP A 75 23.13 -10.84 17.31
N THR A 76 22.53 -10.74 18.49
CA THR A 76 22.92 -9.75 19.53
C THR A 76 24.36 -9.96 20.04
N SER A 77 24.98 -11.11 19.75
CA SER A 77 26.36 -11.40 20.16
C SER A 77 27.44 -10.89 19.19
N THR A 78 27.09 -10.64 17.93
CA THR A 78 28.04 -10.29 16.84
C THR A 78 27.82 -8.90 16.25
N THR A 79 26.62 -8.33 16.40
CA THR A 79 26.33 -6.95 15.99
C THR A 79 26.46 -6.03 17.20
N SER A 80 27.18 -4.92 17.05
CA SER A 80 27.29 -3.92 18.12
C SER A 80 25.90 -3.38 18.44
N GLU A 81 25.49 -3.35 19.71
CA GLU A 81 24.19 -2.80 20.16
C GLU A 81 23.93 -1.41 19.56
N HIS A 82 24.98 -0.64 19.29
CA HIS A 82 24.92 0.68 18.66
C HIS A 82 24.44 0.68 17.21
N LEU A 83 24.44 -0.44 16.49
CA LEU A 83 23.97 -0.49 15.11
C LEU A 83 22.47 -0.18 15.01
N PHE A 84 21.69 -0.78 15.91
CA PHE A 84 20.24 -0.63 15.95
C PHE A 84 19.80 0.79 16.34
N GLU A 85 20.67 1.56 17.00
CA GLU A 85 20.44 2.99 17.26
C GLU A 85 20.29 3.82 15.97
N TYR A 86 20.69 3.28 14.82
CA TYR A 86 20.66 3.93 13.51
C TYR A 86 19.84 3.14 12.46
N LEU A 87 19.24 2.00 12.79
CA LEU A 87 18.39 1.29 11.81
C LEU A 87 16.97 1.83 11.86
N ALA A 88 16.52 2.44 10.77
CA ALA A 88 15.14 2.88 10.60
C ALA A 88 14.53 2.28 9.34
N ASP A 89 13.26 1.88 9.44
CA ASP A 89 12.51 1.32 8.31
C ASP A 89 11.74 2.40 7.57
N ALA A 90 12.13 2.67 6.32
CA ALA A 90 11.44 3.62 5.48
C ALA A 90 10.10 3.11 4.91
N HIS A 91 9.84 1.80 4.95
CA HIS A 91 8.66 1.21 4.32
C HIS A 91 8.35 -0.22 4.82
N CYS A 92 7.19 -0.42 5.45
CA CYS A 92 6.68 -1.75 5.81
C CYS A 92 5.16 -1.78 5.95
N HIS A 93 4.59 -2.98 6.08
CA HIS A 93 3.14 -3.23 6.10
C HIS A 93 2.62 -4.03 7.32
N PRO A 94 3.01 -3.70 8.57
CA PRO A 94 2.56 -4.43 9.76
C PRO A 94 1.04 -4.38 10.00
N GLN A 95 0.32 -3.45 9.36
CA GLN A 95 -1.14 -3.36 9.43
C GLN A 95 -1.85 -4.57 8.81
N ASP A 96 -1.21 -5.30 7.90
CA ASP A 96 -1.79 -6.51 7.32
C ASP A 96 -1.58 -7.75 8.21
N ASP A 97 -0.75 -7.65 9.27
CA ASP A 97 -0.56 -8.68 10.30
C ASP A 97 -0.80 -8.13 11.72
N MET A 98 -2.02 -7.63 11.95
CA MET A 98 -2.44 -7.16 13.28
C MET A 98 -2.36 -8.25 14.37
N SER A 99 -2.25 -9.52 14.00
CA SER A 99 -2.10 -10.63 14.96
C SER A 99 -0.74 -10.64 15.66
N ASN A 100 0.30 -10.14 14.99
CA ASN A 100 1.67 -10.05 15.53
C ASN A 100 2.12 -8.63 15.83
N VAL A 101 1.21 -7.65 15.76
CA VAL A 101 1.52 -6.22 15.98
C VAL A 101 2.12 -5.95 17.36
N ALA A 102 1.83 -6.77 18.37
CA ALA A 102 2.43 -6.64 19.70
C ALA A 102 3.97 -6.80 19.68
N HIS A 103 4.53 -7.46 18.65
CA HIS A 103 5.98 -7.56 18.48
C HIS A 103 6.63 -6.22 18.12
N PHE A 104 5.85 -5.23 17.66
CA PHE A 104 6.35 -3.90 17.32
C PHE A 104 7.07 -3.21 18.50
N GLU A 105 6.65 -3.49 19.74
CA GLU A 105 7.31 -3.03 20.97
C GLU A 105 8.75 -3.55 21.11
N LYS A 106 9.01 -4.74 20.58
CA LYS A 106 10.29 -5.45 20.67
C LYS A 106 11.23 -5.16 19.51
N LEU A 107 10.77 -4.45 18.49
CA LEU A 107 11.60 -4.11 17.34
C LEU A 107 12.86 -3.39 17.79
N CYS A 108 14.00 -3.82 17.28
CA CYS A 108 15.26 -3.11 17.42
C CYS A 108 15.31 -1.88 16.51
N ALA A 109 14.60 -1.90 15.37
CA ALA A 109 14.42 -0.74 14.51
C ALA A 109 13.95 0.48 15.31
N ARG A 110 14.63 1.60 15.09
CA ARG A 110 14.48 2.82 15.87
C ARG A 110 13.17 3.52 15.56
N GLU A 111 12.91 3.76 14.28
CA GLU A 111 11.67 4.30 13.75
C GLU A 111 11.25 3.49 12.51
N VAL A 112 9.95 3.42 12.27
CA VAL A 112 9.37 2.53 11.26
C VAL A 112 8.20 3.25 10.58
N ALA A 113 8.25 3.40 9.26
CA ALA A 113 7.17 3.97 8.48
C ALA A 113 6.17 2.88 8.04
N VAL A 114 4.93 3.01 8.50
CA VAL A 114 3.86 2.03 8.34
C VAL A 114 2.93 2.48 7.24
N MET A 115 2.86 1.70 6.16
CA MET A 115 2.26 2.09 4.88
C MET A 115 0.88 1.50 4.72
N ALA A 116 -0.13 2.36 4.69
CA ALA A 116 -1.47 1.96 4.30
C ALA A 116 -1.55 1.76 2.78
N GLU A 117 -2.35 0.79 2.34
CA GLU A 117 -2.51 0.47 0.92
C GLU A 117 -3.91 0.83 0.38
N ARG A 118 -4.90 1.01 1.26
CA ARG A 118 -6.32 1.19 0.88
C ARG A 118 -7.15 1.73 2.03
N LYS A 119 -8.31 2.34 1.75
CA LYS A 119 -9.22 2.88 2.78
C LYS A 119 -9.48 1.92 3.94
N SER A 120 -9.63 0.62 3.67
CA SER A 120 -9.97 -0.38 4.69
C SER A 120 -8.85 -0.69 5.69
N ASP A 121 -7.59 -0.32 5.41
CA ASP A 121 -6.47 -0.55 6.34
C ASP A 121 -5.97 0.73 7.04
N TRP A 122 -6.46 1.92 6.65
CA TRP A 122 -6.04 3.19 7.26
C TRP A 122 -6.23 3.23 8.78
N GLN A 123 -7.34 2.68 9.28
CA GLN A 123 -7.59 2.61 10.73
C GLN A 123 -6.59 1.70 11.45
N ALA A 124 -6.11 0.63 10.81
CA ALA A 124 -5.09 -0.24 11.39
C ALA A 124 -3.74 0.49 11.48
N VAL A 125 -3.36 1.26 10.45
CA VAL A 125 -2.17 2.12 10.47
C VAL A 125 -2.27 3.19 11.57
N GLU A 126 -3.40 3.88 11.68
CA GLU A 126 -3.65 4.86 12.74
C GLU A 126 -3.50 4.23 14.12
N ARG A 127 -4.09 3.05 14.33
CA ARG A 127 -3.99 2.31 15.60
C ARG A 127 -2.56 1.90 15.93
N ILE A 128 -1.77 1.46 14.96
CA ILE A 128 -0.34 1.14 15.18
C ILE A 128 0.39 2.40 15.62
N HIS A 129 0.12 3.53 14.97
CA HIS A 129 0.72 4.80 15.34
C HIS A 129 0.32 5.25 16.76
N GLU A 130 -0.95 5.13 17.13
CA GLU A 130 -1.42 5.47 18.49
C GLU A 130 -0.74 4.63 19.58
N LEU A 131 -0.56 3.33 19.33
CA LEU A 131 0.09 2.41 20.27
C LEU A 131 1.60 2.64 20.38
N TYR A 132 2.24 3.08 19.28
CA TYR A 132 3.70 3.18 19.17
C TYR A 132 4.14 4.55 18.65
N SER A 133 3.57 5.63 19.18
CA SER A 133 3.68 7.00 18.63
C SER A 133 5.09 7.58 18.57
N LEU A 134 6.04 7.02 19.33
CA LEU A 134 7.45 7.41 19.30
C LEU A 134 8.32 6.61 18.33
N LYS A 135 7.74 5.61 17.66
CA LYS A 135 8.42 4.67 16.75
C LYS A 135 7.73 4.57 15.37
N ALA A 136 6.40 4.46 15.34
CA ALA A 136 5.63 4.29 14.12
C ALA A 136 5.32 5.63 13.45
N ILE A 137 5.70 5.80 12.18
CA ILE A 137 5.30 6.93 11.34
C ILE A 137 4.10 6.46 10.48
N PRO A 138 2.91 7.06 10.62
CA PRO A 138 1.76 6.66 9.83
C PRO A 138 1.90 7.21 8.41
N CYS A 139 1.58 6.39 7.42
CA CYS A 139 1.55 6.78 6.01
C CYS A 139 0.21 6.38 5.41
N PHE A 140 -0.48 7.31 4.73
CA PHE A 140 -1.80 7.04 4.16
C PHE A 140 -1.82 7.25 2.65
N GLY A 141 -2.38 6.29 1.91
CA GLY A 141 -2.49 6.34 0.46
C GLY A 141 -3.37 5.22 -0.10
N VAL A 142 -3.44 5.16 -1.43
CA VAL A 142 -4.08 4.09 -2.20
C VAL A 142 -3.06 3.46 -3.14
N HIS A 143 -2.68 2.23 -2.83
CA HIS A 143 -1.75 1.42 -3.60
C HIS A 143 -2.38 0.99 -4.94
N PRO A 144 -1.63 0.94 -6.06
CA PRO A 144 -2.15 0.60 -7.39
C PRO A 144 -2.90 -0.73 -7.47
N TRP A 145 -2.57 -1.72 -6.63
CA TRP A 145 -3.31 -2.99 -6.60
C TRP A 145 -4.78 -2.81 -6.17
N PHE A 146 -5.06 -1.82 -5.33
CA PHE A 146 -6.40 -1.51 -4.81
C PHE A 146 -7.02 -0.27 -5.47
N ALA A 147 -6.43 0.25 -6.55
CA ALA A 147 -6.93 1.42 -7.27
C ALA A 147 -8.39 1.26 -7.73
N HIS A 148 -8.79 0.04 -8.09
CA HIS A 148 -10.15 -0.29 -8.51
C HIS A 148 -11.21 -0.19 -7.40
N LEU A 149 -10.80 -0.07 -6.13
CA LEU A 149 -11.68 0.15 -5.00
C LEU A 149 -11.86 1.64 -4.65
N HIS A 150 -11.21 2.56 -5.36
CA HIS A 150 -11.17 3.98 -5.02
C HIS A 150 -11.38 4.84 -6.27
N ALA A 151 -12.61 5.26 -6.51
CA ALA A 151 -12.95 6.15 -7.62
C ALA A 151 -12.61 7.61 -7.31
N LEU A 152 -12.20 8.38 -8.33
CA LEU A 152 -12.00 9.83 -8.21
C LEU A 152 -13.21 10.65 -8.67
N ASP A 153 -14.26 9.98 -9.09
CA ASP A 153 -15.59 10.52 -9.34
C ASP A 153 -16.63 9.72 -8.51
N GLU A 154 -17.91 9.88 -8.83
CA GLU A 154 -18.99 9.15 -8.16
C GLU A 154 -19.25 7.76 -8.78
N THR A 155 -18.33 7.23 -9.60
CA THR A 155 -18.49 5.90 -10.18
C THR A 155 -18.37 4.82 -9.10
N ILE A 156 -19.29 3.88 -9.16
CA ILE A 156 -19.28 2.64 -8.39
C ILE A 156 -19.17 1.41 -9.31
N ASP A 157 -18.94 1.64 -10.60
CA ASP A 157 -18.83 0.58 -11.60
C ASP A 157 -17.37 0.21 -11.85
N PHE A 158 -17.03 -1.05 -11.55
CA PHE A 158 -15.72 -1.62 -11.83
C PHE A 158 -15.32 -1.55 -13.31
N SER A 159 -16.27 -1.50 -14.26
CA SER A 159 -15.94 -1.38 -15.68
C SER A 159 -15.21 -0.08 -16.05
N ALA A 160 -15.37 0.97 -15.25
CA ALA A 160 -14.64 2.23 -15.40
C ALA A 160 -13.20 2.15 -14.84
N LEU A 161 -12.97 1.23 -13.89
CA LEU A 161 -11.77 1.19 -13.04
C LEU A 161 -10.87 -0.02 -13.32
N LEU A 162 -11.37 -1.02 -14.04
CA LEU A 162 -10.66 -2.23 -14.43
C LEU A 162 -10.42 -2.28 -15.94
N GLU A 163 -9.41 -3.03 -16.35
CA GLU A 163 -9.14 -3.35 -17.74
C GLU A 163 -8.70 -4.81 -17.91
N SER A 164 -9.00 -5.37 -19.09
CA SER A 164 -8.52 -6.68 -19.53
C SER A 164 -8.42 -6.69 -21.06
N LYS A 165 -7.66 -7.63 -21.61
CA LYS A 165 -7.62 -7.89 -23.06
C LYS A 165 -8.96 -8.39 -23.60
N ASN A 166 -9.71 -9.10 -22.76
CA ASN A 166 -11.06 -9.55 -23.06
C ASN A 166 -12.03 -8.80 -22.16
N ILE A 167 -12.96 -8.05 -22.76
CA ILE A 167 -13.89 -7.21 -22.00
C ILE A 167 -14.73 -8.04 -21.05
N ASP A 168 -15.16 -9.24 -21.46
CA ASP A 168 -16.01 -10.16 -20.69
C ASP A 168 -15.37 -10.56 -19.34
N ASP A 169 -14.03 -10.59 -19.27
CA ASP A 169 -13.32 -10.90 -18.04
C ASP A 169 -13.54 -9.81 -16.97
N VAL A 170 -13.75 -8.56 -17.39
CA VAL A 170 -14.02 -7.45 -16.46
C VAL A 170 -15.36 -7.66 -15.76
N GLN A 171 -16.41 -8.09 -16.47
CA GLN A 171 -17.70 -8.36 -15.83
C GLN A 171 -17.61 -9.56 -14.87
N VAL A 172 -16.86 -10.61 -15.23
CA VAL A 172 -16.66 -11.76 -14.33
C VAL A 172 -15.92 -11.33 -13.07
N ALA A 173 -14.85 -10.56 -13.21
CA ALA A 173 -14.10 -10.06 -12.06
C ALA A 173 -14.93 -9.11 -11.19
N ALA A 174 -15.68 -8.18 -11.81
CA ALA A 174 -16.58 -7.28 -11.11
C ALA A 174 -17.64 -8.05 -10.29
N ALA A 175 -18.24 -9.08 -10.88
CA ALA A 175 -19.20 -9.93 -10.17
C ALA A 175 -18.55 -10.66 -8.98
N ALA A 176 -17.33 -11.18 -9.14
CA ALA A 176 -16.59 -11.85 -8.08
C ALA A 176 -16.21 -10.90 -6.93
N LEU A 177 -15.85 -9.65 -7.24
CA LEU A 177 -15.58 -8.62 -6.24
C LEU A 177 -16.85 -8.26 -5.46
N ILE A 178 -17.97 -8.03 -6.16
CA ILE A 178 -19.26 -7.72 -5.54
C ILE A 178 -19.73 -8.86 -4.61
N ASP A 179 -19.55 -10.12 -5.02
CA ASP A 179 -19.89 -11.30 -4.21
C ASP A 179 -19.10 -11.38 -2.88
N ARG A 180 -17.87 -10.82 -2.87
CA ARG A 180 -17.03 -10.70 -1.66
C ARG A 180 -17.40 -9.52 -0.78
N GLY A 181 -18.28 -8.64 -1.25
CA GLY A 181 -18.62 -7.38 -0.61
C GLY A 181 -17.70 -6.22 -0.99
N ASP A 182 -16.82 -6.40 -1.97
CA ASP A 182 -15.99 -5.32 -2.49
C ASP A 182 -16.80 -4.44 -3.46
N THR A 183 -16.83 -3.14 -3.20
CA THR A 183 -17.41 -2.15 -4.10
C THR A 183 -16.49 -0.94 -4.18
N PRO A 184 -16.36 -0.27 -5.34
CA PRO A 184 -15.58 0.95 -5.41
C PRO A 184 -16.17 2.02 -4.50
N ALA A 185 -15.34 2.60 -3.64
CA ALA A 185 -15.69 3.79 -2.89
C ALA A 185 -15.71 4.99 -3.86
N PRO A 186 -16.84 5.71 -3.99
CA PRO A 186 -16.88 6.96 -4.74
C PRO A 186 -16.01 8.02 -4.07
N ALA A 187 -15.59 9.05 -4.82
CA ALA A 187 -14.72 10.11 -4.30
C ALA A 187 -15.28 10.77 -3.04
N SER A 188 -16.60 10.99 -3.01
CA SER A 188 -17.33 11.53 -1.86
C SER A 188 -17.20 10.71 -0.57
N ASP A 189 -16.86 9.43 -0.66
CA ASP A 189 -16.75 8.51 0.48
C ASP A 189 -15.34 8.38 1.05
N TRP A 190 -14.29 8.50 0.25
CA TRP A 190 -12.91 8.24 0.74
C TRP A 190 -11.97 9.44 0.67
N VAL A 191 -12.13 10.35 -0.29
CA VAL A 191 -11.23 11.53 -0.43
C VAL A 191 -11.31 12.44 0.81
N PRO A 192 -12.50 12.77 1.35
CA PRO A 192 -12.59 13.54 2.59
C PRO A 192 -11.94 12.85 3.79
N ASP A 193 -12.01 11.52 3.86
CA ASP A 193 -11.42 10.73 4.94
C ASP A 193 -9.89 10.74 4.87
N LEU A 194 -9.30 10.55 3.69
CA LEU A 194 -7.86 10.66 3.50
C LEU A 194 -7.36 12.05 3.93
N ARG A 195 -8.06 13.10 3.46
CA ARG A 195 -7.73 14.47 3.82
C ARG A 195 -7.83 14.72 5.32
N ARG A 196 -8.88 14.20 5.97
CA ARG A 196 -9.06 14.27 7.43
C ARG A 196 -7.90 13.59 8.16
N LEU A 197 -7.49 12.40 7.73
CA LEU A 197 -6.36 11.68 8.33
C LEU A 197 -5.06 12.49 8.21
N LEU A 198 -4.77 13.08 7.05
CA LEU A 198 -3.58 13.92 6.85
C LEU A 198 -3.62 15.23 7.66
N GLN A 199 -4.81 15.74 7.98
CA GLN A 199 -4.99 16.88 8.87
C GLN A 199 -4.81 16.49 10.35
N GLN A 200 -5.34 15.33 10.75
CA GLN A 200 -5.26 14.81 12.12
C GLN A 200 -3.85 14.37 12.48
N HIS A 201 -3.12 13.81 11.51
CA HIS A 201 -1.73 13.40 11.63
C HIS A 201 -0.86 14.33 10.78
N PRO A 202 -0.57 15.56 11.27
CA PRO A 202 0.11 16.61 10.50
C PRO A 202 1.61 16.34 10.33
N TYR A 203 2.01 15.08 10.30
CA TYR A 203 3.36 14.61 10.07
C TYR A 203 3.37 13.22 9.41
N ALA A 204 2.19 12.72 9.03
CA ALA A 204 2.06 11.51 8.24
C ALA A 204 2.72 11.69 6.86
N CYS A 205 3.25 10.59 6.33
CA CYS A 205 3.65 10.52 4.93
C CYS A 205 2.40 10.29 4.05
N VAL A 206 2.46 10.72 2.79
CA VAL A 206 1.44 10.31 1.81
C VAL A 206 1.97 9.10 1.04
N GLY A 207 1.32 7.96 1.21
CA GLY A 207 1.79 6.68 0.70
C GLY A 207 1.18 5.50 1.44
N GLU A 208 1.15 4.31 0.86
CA GLU A 208 1.71 4.00 -0.45
C GLU A 208 0.74 4.34 -1.59
N PHE A 209 1.24 4.91 -2.68
CA PHE A 209 0.50 5.06 -3.94
C PHE A 209 1.45 4.95 -5.12
N GLY A 210 0.95 4.76 -6.35
CA GLY A 210 1.85 4.68 -7.49
C GLY A 210 1.28 4.03 -8.74
N LEU A 211 2.18 3.52 -9.59
CA LEU A 211 1.86 2.85 -10.86
C LEU A 211 2.38 1.41 -10.88
N ASP A 212 1.52 0.47 -11.21
CA ASP A 212 1.89 -0.92 -11.42
C ASP A 212 1.18 -1.51 -12.66
N LYS A 213 1.96 -1.73 -13.73
CA LYS A 213 1.49 -2.42 -14.95
C LYS A 213 1.52 -3.94 -14.84
N ALA A 214 2.14 -4.48 -13.79
CA ALA A 214 2.16 -5.90 -13.46
C ALA A 214 1.07 -6.30 -12.46
N ALA A 215 0.39 -5.34 -11.82
CA ALA A 215 -0.75 -5.60 -10.93
C ALA A 215 -1.83 -6.40 -11.66
N ILE A 216 -2.25 -7.51 -11.06
CA ILE A 216 -3.33 -8.35 -11.54
C ILE A 216 -4.25 -8.65 -10.37
N LEU A 217 -5.56 -8.62 -10.59
CA LEU A 217 -6.52 -9.06 -9.59
C LEU A 217 -6.38 -10.57 -9.40
N LEU A 218 -6.23 -10.98 -8.14
CA LEU A 218 -6.15 -12.37 -7.75
C LEU A 218 -7.52 -12.87 -7.28
N ASP A 219 -7.70 -14.18 -7.43
CA ASP A 219 -8.88 -14.91 -6.99
C ASP A 219 -10.22 -14.50 -7.64
N VAL A 220 -10.27 -13.57 -8.59
CA VAL A 220 -11.53 -13.07 -9.19
C VAL A 220 -12.15 -14.00 -10.25
N GLY A 221 -11.84 -15.29 -10.23
CA GLY A 221 -12.37 -16.30 -11.17
C GLY A 221 -11.82 -16.25 -12.60
N VAL A 222 -11.14 -15.16 -12.96
CA VAL A 222 -10.48 -14.95 -14.26
C VAL A 222 -9.06 -14.42 -14.06
N ARG A 223 -8.21 -14.55 -15.09
CA ARG A 223 -6.82 -14.05 -15.05
C ARG A 223 -6.66 -12.86 -15.99
N GLY A 224 -5.73 -11.96 -15.65
CA GLY A 224 -5.33 -10.87 -16.54
C GLY A 224 -6.21 -9.62 -16.46
N VAL A 225 -7.12 -9.55 -15.49
CA VAL A 225 -7.84 -8.32 -15.14
C VAL A 225 -6.92 -7.48 -14.25
N GLN A 226 -6.81 -6.19 -14.57
CA GLN A 226 -5.92 -5.24 -13.89
C GLN A 226 -6.69 -3.98 -13.49
N PRO A 227 -6.25 -3.27 -12.43
CA PRO A 227 -6.69 -1.89 -12.20
C PRO A 227 -6.21 -1.03 -13.38
N LYS A 228 -7.14 -0.28 -13.98
CA LYS A 228 -6.91 0.45 -15.23
C LYS A 228 -5.77 1.44 -15.10
N TYR A 229 -4.81 1.39 -16.02
CA TYR A 229 -3.62 2.24 -15.97
C TYR A 229 -3.94 3.74 -15.88
N ASP A 230 -4.88 4.25 -16.68
CA ASP A 230 -5.24 5.67 -16.66
C ASP A 230 -5.84 6.09 -15.31
N HIS A 231 -6.56 5.18 -14.64
CA HIS A 231 -7.09 5.40 -13.30
C HIS A 231 -5.99 5.42 -12.25
N GLN A 232 -5.01 4.51 -12.33
CA GLN A 232 -3.82 4.55 -11.48
C GLN A 232 -3.07 5.89 -11.63
N MET A 233 -2.89 6.39 -12.86
CA MET A 233 -2.25 7.70 -13.12
C MET A 233 -3.06 8.87 -12.54
N ALA A 234 -4.39 8.82 -12.60
CA ALA A 234 -5.24 9.83 -11.97
C ALA A 234 -5.07 9.82 -10.44
N LEU A 235 -5.03 8.64 -9.82
CA LEU A 235 -4.76 8.49 -8.39
C LEU A 235 -3.37 9.00 -8.00
N VAL A 236 -2.34 8.74 -8.80
CA VAL A 236 -0.99 9.28 -8.57
C VAL A 236 -1.00 10.80 -8.51
N LYS A 237 -1.63 11.46 -9.49
CA LYS A 237 -1.73 12.93 -9.52
C LYS A 237 -2.47 13.45 -8.28
N HIS A 238 -3.59 12.82 -7.92
CA HIS A 238 -4.36 13.19 -6.73
C HIS A 238 -3.52 13.12 -5.44
N HIS A 239 -2.74 12.05 -5.25
CA HIS A 239 -1.89 11.92 -4.05
C HIS A 239 -0.70 12.89 -4.06
N LEU A 240 -0.11 13.19 -5.24
CA LEU A 240 0.93 14.21 -5.37
C LEU A 240 0.39 15.61 -5.04
N ASP A 241 -0.83 15.93 -5.47
CA ASP A 241 -1.49 17.21 -5.15
C ASP A 241 -1.69 17.34 -3.64
N LEU A 242 -2.24 16.31 -2.98
CA LEU A 242 -2.40 16.29 -1.52
C LEU A 242 -1.06 16.41 -0.79
N ALA A 243 -0.04 15.66 -1.20
CA ALA A 243 1.26 15.71 -0.58
C ALA A 243 1.94 17.07 -0.74
N THR A 244 1.77 17.71 -1.89
CA THR A 244 2.28 19.07 -2.13
C THR A 244 1.53 20.09 -1.29
N GLU A 245 0.19 20.01 -1.25
CA GLU A 245 -0.65 20.90 -0.45
C GLU A 245 -0.32 20.82 1.05
N PHE A 246 -0.17 19.61 1.59
CA PHE A 246 0.16 19.39 3.00
C PHE A 246 1.66 19.43 3.28
N ASP A 247 2.49 19.68 2.27
CA ASP A 247 3.96 19.72 2.34
C ASP A 247 4.54 18.46 3.02
N ARG A 248 4.20 17.29 2.46
CA ARG A 248 4.52 15.94 2.97
C ARG A 248 5.48 15.17 2.07
N PRO A 249 6.37 14.36 2.66
CA PRO A 249 7.09 13.36 1.87
C PRO A 249 6.10 12.35 1.27
N VAL A 250 6.50 11.72 0.17
CA VAL A 250 5.72 10.66 -0.49
C VAL A 250 6.48 9.35 -0.62
N SER A 251 5.78 8.24 -0.40
CA SER A 251 6.26 6.88 -0.69
C SER A 251 5.57 6.34 -1.94
N VAL A 252 6.34 6.19 -3.03
CA VAL A 252 5.82 5.94 -4.37
C VAL A 252 6.15 4.52 -4.84
N HIS A 253 5.11 3.75 -5.08
CA HIS A 253 5.15 2.48 -5.79
C HIS A 253 5.41 2.69 -7.29
N CYS A 254 6.29 1.91 -7.88
CA CYS A 254 6.44 1.94 -9.33
C CYS A 254 6.96 0.61 -9.88
N VAL A 255 6.13 -0.13 -10.60
CA VAL A 255 6.52 -1.39 -11.25
C VAL A 255 6.20 -1.32 -12.75
N ARG A 256 7.24 -1.53 -13.57
CA ARG A 256 7.21 -1.43 -15.04
C ARG A 256 6.70 -0.07 -15.58
N CYS A 257 6.72 0.97 -14.75
CA CYS A 257 6.22 2.31 -15.08
C CYS A 257 7.23 3.44 -14.87
N TYR A 258 8.51 3.15 -14.59
CA TYR A 258 9.49 4.17 -14.20
C TYR A 258 9.68 5.28 -15.25
N GLY A 259 9.63 4.93 -16.55
CA GLY A 259 9.72 5.94 -17.62
C GLY A 259 8.51 6.89 -17.62
N HIS A 260 7.32 6.37 -17.33
CA HIS A 260 6.09 7.15 -17.23
C HIS A 260 6.13 8.05 -16.00
N MET A 261 6.59 7.52 -14.85
CA MET A 261 6.77 8.29 -13.62
C MET A 261 7.83 9.40 -13.79
N ALA A 262 8.96 9.10 -14.43
CA ALA A 262 10.01 10.08 -14.73
C ALA A 262 9.52 11.18 -15.70
N GLN A 263 8.66 10.82 -16.66
CA GLN A 263 8.02 11.80 -17.53
C GLN A 263 7.09 12.73 -16.75
N LEU A 264 6.21 12.16 -15.90
CA LEU A 264 5.31 12.94 -15.05
C LEU A 264 6.07 13.99 -14.24
N PHE A 265 7.09 13.60 -13.48
CA PHE A 265 7.87 14.54 -12.67
C PHE A 265 8.70 15.55 -13.47
N ARG A 266 9.05 15.23 -14.73
CA ARG A 266 9.74 16.19 -15.62
C ARG A 266 8.79 17.28 -16.13
N GLU A 267 7.50 16.95 -16.25
CA GLU A 267 6.45 17.86 -16.71
C GLU A 267 5.90 18.73 -15.57
N MET A 268 5.99 18.26 -14.33
CA MET A 268 5.56 19.01 -13.14
C MET A 268 6.50 20.16 -12.81
N LYS A 269 5.95 21.26 -12.29
CA LYS A 269 6.74 22.36 -11.75
C LYS A 269 7.21 22.07 -10.32
N PRO A 270 8.30 22.68 -9.85
CA PRO A 270 8.80 22.46 -8.49
C PRO A 270 7.80 22.77 -7.37
N GLU A 271 6.91 23.74 -7.58
CA GLU A 271 5.82 24.14 -6.69
C GLU A 271 4.62 23.18 -6.70
N GLU A 272 4.53 22.32 -7.72
CA GLU A 272 3.51 21.27 -7.87
C GLU A 272 4.03 19.91 -7.36
N CYS A 273 5.29 19.85 -6.91
CA CYS A 273 5.95 18.63 -6.45
C CYS A 273 6.03 18.57 -4.92
N PRO A 274 5.90 17.37 -4.33
CA PRO A 274 6.16 17.17 -2.91
C PRO A 274 7.60 17.56 -2.52
N PRO A 275 7.86 17.89 -1.24
CA PRO A 275 9.19 18.25 -0.75
C PRO A 275 10.22 17.11 -0.87
N LYS A 276 9.77 15.85 -0.74
CA LYS A 276 10.61 14.64 -0.75
C LYS A 276 9.83 13.49 -1.38
N ILE A 277 10.47 12.71 -2.24
CA ILE A 277 9.85 11.65 -3.03
C ILE A 277 10.71 10.41 -2.91
N MET A 278 10.20 9.36 -2.27
CA MET A 278 10.86 8.05 -2.22
C MET A 278 10.26 7.15 -3.29
N LEU A 279 11.10 6.61 -4.17
CA LEU A 279 10.74 5.48 -5.01
C LEU A 279 11.09 4.20 -4.27
N HIS A 280 10.08 3.55 -3.71
CA HIS A 280 10.26 2.41 -2.83
C HIS A 280 10.57 1.13 -3.61
N SER A 281 11.25 0.18 -2.96
CA SER A 281 11.67 -1.12 -3.51
C SER A 281 12.20 -1.02 -4.94
N PHE A 282 13.06 -0.03 -5.20
CA PHE A 282 13.35 0.41 -6.56
C PHE A 282 13.94 -0.70 -7.44
N GLY A 283 13.19 -1.08 -8.48
CA GLY A 283 13.53 -2.12 -9.45
C GLY A 283 14.02 -1.61 -10.81
N GLY A 284 14.03 -0.30 -11.04
CA GLY A 284 14.47 0.32 -12.30
C GLY A 284 15.98 0.18 -12.56
N SER A 285 16.47 0.68 -13.71
CA SER A 285 17.90 0.64 -14.03
C SER A 285 18.68 1.81 -13.38
N PRO A 286 20.00 1.70 -13.24
CA PRO A 286 20.87 2.82 -12.81
C PRO A 286 20.67 4.12 -13.61
N GLU A 287 20.36 4.03 -14.90
CA GLU A 287 20.11 5.17 -15.78
C GLU A 287 18.83 5.91 -15.38
N ILE A 288 17.82 5.17 -14.93
CA ILE A 288 16.56 5.74 -14.44
C ILE A 288 16.81 6.53 -13.14
N ILE A 289 17.63 6.01 -12.22
CA ILE A 289 18.05 6.72 -11.00
C ILE A 289 18.71 8.06 -11.36
N LYS A 290 19.63 8.03 -12.33
CA LYS A 290 20.28 9.25 -12.86
C LYS A 290 19.28 10.20 -13.51
N GLY A 291 18.26 9.67 -14.18
CA GLY A 291 17.18 10.45 -14.78
C GLY A 291 16.39 11.25 -13.73
N PHE A 292 16.00 10.60 -12.63
CA PHE A 292 15.29 11.25 -11.52
C PHE A 292 16.17 12.27 -10.79
N THR A 293 17.38 11.87 -10.38
CA THR A 293 18.30 12.74 -9.61
C THR A 293 18.82 13.95 -10.38
N LYS A 294 18.76 13.92 -11.72
CA LYS A 294 19.09 15.06 -12.59
C LYS A 294 17.88 15.86 -13.04
N THR A 295 16.68 15.57 -12.55
CA THR A 295 15.49 16.34 -12.89
C THR A 295 15.69 17.79 -12.45
N PRO A 296 15.58 18.78 -13.36
CA PRO A 296 15.85 20.16 -13.01
C PRO A 296 15.02 20.64 -11.82
N LYS A 297 15.67 21.31 -10.86
CA LYS A 297 15.06 21.95 -9.66
C LYS A 297 14.42 21.01 -8.62
N ILE A 298 14.21 19.73 -8.92
CA ILE A 298 13.62 18.75 -7.98
C ILE A 298 14.43 17.47 -7.85
N GLY A 299 15.56 17.33 -8.55
CA GLY A 299 16.38 16.12 -8.55
C GLY A 299 16.90 15.72 -7.16
N ASP A 300 17.13 16.69 -6.29
CA ASP A 300 17.52 16.53 -4.89
C ASP A 300 16.37 16.04 -3.99
N ARG A 301 15.12 16.08 -4.47
CA ARG A 301 13.96 15.58 -3.72
C ARG A 301 13.79 14.07 -3.83
N PHE A 302 14.47 13.40 -4.77
CA PHE A 302 14.32 11.97 -4.99
C PHE A 302 15.23 11.14 -4.08
N TYR A 303 14.60 10.19 -3.38
CA TYR A 303 15.21 9.16 -2.56
C TYR A 303 14.86 7.79 -3.11
N PHE A 304 15.69 6.80 -2.80
CA PHE A 304 15.52 5.43 -3.26
C PHE A 304 15.75 4.50 -2.09
N SER A 305 14.85 3.54 -1.94
CA SER A 305 14.99 2.44 -0.99
C SER A 305 14.96 1.12 -1.74
N PHE A 306 15.43 0.09 -1.05
CA PHE A 306 15.49 -1.27 -1.54
C PHE A 306 15.06 -2.20 -0.42
N SER A 307 14.32 -3.25 -0.74
CA SER A 307 13.90 -4.25 0.23
C SER A 307 14.52 -5.61 -0.06
N SER A 308 14.71 -6.35 1.03
CA SER A 308 15.17 -7.74 0.95
C SER A 308 14.17 -8.62 0.19
N ALA A 309 12.87 -8.40 0.41
CA ALA A 309 11.80 -9.21 -0.18
C ALA A 309 11.72 -9.08 -1.70
N ILE A 310 11.96 -7.88 -2.23
CA ILE A 310 11.76 -7.60 -3.66
C ILE A 310 13.07 -7.66 -4.44
N ASN A 311 14.15 -7.07 -3.94
CA ASN A 311 15.30 -6.74 -4.78
C ASN A 311 16.43 -7.79 -4.79
N THR A 312 16.48 -8.71 -3.81
CA THR A 312 17.63 -9.61 -3.59
C THR A 312 17.70 -10.82 -4.51
N LYS A 313 16.71 -10.99 -5.42
CA LYS A 313 16.71 -12.06 -6.44
C LYS A 313 17.94 -12.03 -7.35
N ASN A 314 18.55 -10.85 -7.55
CA ASN A 314 19.78 -10.69 -8.31
C ASN A 314 20.65 -9.62 -7.64
N LEU A 315 21.61 -10.07 -6.82
CA LEU A 315 22.46 -9.20 -6.02
C LEU A 315 23.37 -8.30 -6.87
N ASP A 316 23.89 -8.77 -8.01
CA ASP A 316 24.73 -7.94 -8.89
C ASP A 316 23.97 -6.72 -9.44
N LYS A 317 22.74 -6.94 -9.90
CA LYS A 317 21.88 -5.84 -10.38
C LYS A 317 21.45 -4.92 -9.25
N LEU A 318 21.21 -5.47 -8.06
CA LEU A 318 20.90 -4.66 -6.88
C LEU A 318 22.11 -3.78 -6.49
N ALA A 319 23.32 -4.34 -6.44
CA ALA A 319 24.53 -3.59 -6.15
C ALA A 319 24.74 -2.44 -7.14
N GLN A 320 24.56 -2.68 -8.45
CA GLN A 320 24.64 -1.62 -9.47
C GLN A 320 23.62 -0.49 -9.26
N ARG A 321 22.40 -0.82 -8.80
CA ARG A 321 21.38 0.20 -8.48
C ARG A 321 21.78 0.99 -7.25
N ILE A 322 22.15 0.32 -6.16
CA ILE A 322 22.59 0.94 -4.91
C ILE A 322 23.77 1.89 -5.18
N GLN A 323 24.76 1.45 -5.95
CA GLN A 323 25.92 2.27 -6.33
C GLN A 323 25.54 3.52 -7.12
N ALA A 324 24.46 3.48 -7.90
CA ALA A 324 24.00 4.62 -8.70
C ALA A 324 23.20 5.65 -7.90
N VAL A 325 22.69 5.31 -6.71
CA VAL A 325 21.98 6.24 -5.83
C VAL A 325 23.00 7.14 -5.13
N PRO A 326 22.83 8.48 -5.13
CA PRO A 326 23.64 9.38 -4.31
C PRO A 326 23.61 9.00 -2.83
N ASP A 327 24.76 9.11 -2.16
CA ASP A 327 24.93 8.61 -0.78
C ASP A 327 23.97 9.27 0.23
N ASP A 328 23.54 10.51 -0.04
CA ASP A 328 22.60 11.30 0.75
C ASP A 328 21.11 11.07 0.40
N ARG A 329 20.82 10.11 -0.49
CA ARG A 329 19.48 9.81 -1.01
C ARG A 329 19.09 8.33 -0.89
N LEU A 330 19.90 7.54 -0.21
CA LEU A 330 19.67 6.11 0.00
C LEU A 330 18.94 5.87 1.33
N LEU A 331 17.85 5.11 1.29
CA LEU A 331 17.04 4.71 2.45
C LEU A 331 17.03 3.18 2.57
N LEU A 332 16.91 2.67 3.79
CA LEU A 332 16.71 1.24 4.05
C LEU A 332 15.23 0.97 4.30
N GLU A 333 14.73 -0.16 3.80
CA GLU A 333 13.38 -0.63 4.10
C GLU A 333 13.33 -2.14 4.20
N SER A 334 12.37 -2.66 4.98
CA SER A 334 12.16 -4.10 5.09
C SER A 334 11.13 -4.62 4.09
N ASP A 335 10.12 -3.81 3.77
CA ASP A 335 8.93 -4.17 2.98
C ASP A 335 8.20 -5.40 3.56
N GLN A 336 8.26 -5.58 4.89
CA GLN A 336 7.70 -6.74 5.57
C GLN A 336 6.26 -6.50 6.01
N VAL A 337 5.42 -7.52 5.82
CA VAL A 337 4.03 -7.57 6.29
C VAL A 337 3.94 -7.88 7.78
N SER A 338 4.87 -8.66 8.33
CA SER A 338 4.85 -9.03 9.75
C SER A 338 5.91 -8.28 10.53
N ALA A 339 5.52 -7.71 11.68
CA ALA A 339 6.46 -7.09 12.60
C ALA A 339 7.60 -8.04 13.04
N LEU A 340 7.35 -9.36 13.02
CA LEU A 340 8.36 -10.38 13.36
C LEU A 340 9.56 -10.41 12.39
N ALA A 341 9.41 -9.89 11.17
CA ALA A 341 10.41 -9.99 10.12
C ALA A 341 11.12 -8.66 9.82
N ILE A 342 10.64 -7.53 10.37
CA ILE A 342 11.15 -6.18 10.05
C ILE A 342 12.65 -6.08 10.34
N ASP A 343 13.09 -6.40 11.55
CA ASP A 343 14.50 -6.24 11.95
C ASP A 343 15.45 -7.11 11.11
N ALA A 344 15.05 -8.36 10.84
CA ALA A 344 15.83 -9.26 10.00
C ALA A 344 15.93 -8.75 8.55
N GLY A 345 14.82 -8.22 8.01
CA GLY A 345 14.76 -7.62 6.68
C GLY A 345 15.66 -6.39 6.55
N LEU A 346 15.62 -5.50 7.56
CA LEU A 346 16.45 -4.30 7.63
C LEU A 346 17.94 -4.61 7.75
N LEU A 347 18.32 -5.52 8.64
CA LEU A 347 19.71 -5.88 8.82
C LEU A 347 20.30 -6.46 7.53
N HIS A 348 19.54 -7.34 6.86
CA HIS A 348 19.98 -7.94 5.60
C HIS A 348 20.17 -6.88 4.50
N ILE A 349 19.23 -5.95 4.32
CA ILE A 349 19.43 -4.90 3.31
C ILE A 349 20.54 -3.91 3.69
N CYS A 350 20.75 -3.67 4.99
CA CYS A 350 21.88 -2.88 5.47
C CYS A 350 23.22 -3.53 5.08
N GLN A 351 23.33 -4.86 5.23
CA GLN A 351 24.53 -5.62 4.82
C GLN A 351 24.75 -5.55 3.31
N VAL A 352 23.71 -5.82 2.51
CA VAL A 352 23.77 -5.75 1.04
C VAL A 352 24.18 -4.34 0.58
N THR A 353 23.66 -3.31 1.25
CA THR A 353 24.01 -1.91 0.96
C THR A 353 25.47 -1.62 1.30
N ALA A 354 25.94 -2.06 2.47
CA ALA A 354 27.31 -1.89 2.90
C ALA A 354 28.29 -2.52 1.90
N GLU A 355 28.01 -3.76 1.47
CA GLU A 355 28.81 -4.47 0.45
C GLU A 355 28.80 -3.72 -0.89
N ALA A 356 27.63 -3.29 -1.37
CA ALA A 356 27.52 -2.59 -2.65
C ALA A 356 28.26 -1.25 -2.67
N LYS A 357 28.24 -0.51 -1.55
CA LYS A 357 28.89 0.80 -1.41
C LYS A 357 30.36 0.72 -0.96
N GLY A 358 30.81 -0.44 -0.49
CA GLY A 358 32.12 -0.59 0.14
C GLY A 358 32.22 0.15 1.49
N TRP A 359 31.09 0.31 2.18
CA TRP A 359 31.02 0.92 3.52
C TRP A 359 31.09 -0.17 4.59
N THR A 360 31.45 0.22 5.81
CA THR A 360 31.19 -0.63 6.97
C THR A 360 29.69 -0.69 7.27
N LEU A 361 29.27 -1.71 8.02
CA LEU A 361 27.87 -1.86 8.43
C LEU A 361 27.41 -0.66 9.29
N GLN A 362 28.27 -0.20 10.19
CA GLN A 362 28.01 0.97 11.05
C GLN A 362 27.86 2.25 10.22
N GLU A 363 28.80 2.54 9.32
CA GLU A 363 28.70 3.71 8.43
C GLU A 363 27.44 3.67 7.57
N THR A 364 27.03 2.48 7.13
CA THR A 364 25.82 2.31 6.33
C THR A 364 24.58 2.68 7.15
N ALA A 365 24.46 2.14 8.37
CA ALA A 365 23.35 2.48 9.26
C ALA A 365 23.33 3.99 9.58
N GLU A 366 24.46 4.59 9.96
CA GLU A 366 24.56 6.02 10.28
C GLU A 366 24.19 6.92 9.08
N LYS A 367 24.72 6.63 7.88
CA LYS A 367 24.44 7.42 6.67
C LYS A 367 22.98 7.30 6.25
N THR A 368 22.46 6.09 6.20
CA THR A 368 21.06 5.87 5.79
C THR A 368 20.08 6.38 6.83
N TYR A 369 20.43 6.37 8.13
CA TYR A 369 19.66 7.03 9.17
C TYR A 369 19.63 8.54 9.00
N ALA A 370 20.77 9.18 8.73
CA ALA A 370 20.81 10.61 8.47
C ALA A 370 19.94 11.00 7.26
N ASN A 371 19.88 10.13 6.24
CA ASN A 371 18.99 10.31 5.09
C ASN A 371 17.51 10.13 5.48
N PHE A 372 17.21 9.12 6.29
CA PHE A 372 15.87 8.87 6.83
C PHE A 372 15.38 10.07 7.65
N GLN A 373 16.25 10.64 8.49
CA GLN A 373 15.94 11.83 9.28
C GLN A 373 15.63 13.04 8.40
N GLN A 374 16.36 13.23 7.30
CA GLN A 374 16.05 14.30 6.34
C GLN A 374 14.75 14.05 5.56
N PHE A 375 14.43 12.79 5.27
CA PHE A 375 13.22 12.42 4.54
C PHE A 375 11.97 12.59 5.40
N TYR A 376 12.03 12.10 6.65
CA TYR A 376 10.95 12.13 7.64
C TYR A 376 11.11 13.25 8.68
N GLU A 377 11.82 14.33 8.36
CA GLU A 377 12.18 15.41 9.31
C GLU A 377 10.97 15.93 10.11
N LYS A 378 9.85 16.16 9.43
CA LYS A 378 8.61 16.64 10.06
C LYS A 378 7.96 15.59 10.96
N SER A 379 7.97 14.33 10.54
CA SER A 379 7.54 13.16 11.33
C SER A 379 8.34 13.05 12.62
N LEU A 380 9.66 13.02 12.51
CA LEU A 380 10.54 12.88 13.65
C LEU A 380 10.52 14.11 14.57
N SER A 381 10.42 15.32 14.01
CA SER A 381 10.29 16.54 14.82
C SER A 381 8.98 16.57 15.61
N ALA A 382 7.89 16.06 15.04
CA ALA A 382 6.61 15.96 15.75
C ALA A 382 6.66 14.87 16.84
N MET A 383 7.18 13.69 16.52
CA MET A 383 7.35 12.58 17.47
C MET A 383 8.32 12.95 18.61
N GLY A 384 9.37 13.71 18.31
CA GLY A 384 10.39 14.15 19.28
C GLY A 384 9.90 15.19 20.28
N LYS A 385 8.85 15.98 19.96
CA LYS A 385 8.20 16.87 20.94
C LYS A 385 7.46 16.12 22.05
N HIS A 386 7.28 14.80 21.88
CA HIS A 386 6.64 13.90 22.85
C HIS A 386 7.63 12.98 23.58
N ARG A 387 8.93 13.05 23.27
CA ARG A 387 10.02 12.46 24.09
C ARG A 387 10.49 13.49 25.12
#